data_AF-A0A2G9GGH0-F1
#
_entry.id   AF-A0A2G9GGH0-F1
#
_cell.length_a   1.000
_cell.length_b   1.000
_cell.length_c   1.000
_cell.angle_alpha   90.00
_cell.angle_beta   90.00
_cell.angle_gamma   90.00
#
_symmetry.space_group_name_H-M   'P 1'
#
loop_
_entity.id
_entity.type
_entity.pdbx_description
1 polymer ?
#
loop_
_entity_poly.entity_id
_entity_poly.type
_entity_poly.pdbx_seq_one_letter_code
_entity_poly.pdbx_strand_id
1 'polypeptide(L)'
;MLLMEMLGLKRNTVEANDDESSKYFPCWIYDRFYRGKDIQIENVDEHDDEFSRKITRKMIIIGLWCIQKSSGYRPSMSEVLKMFASDCENLQIPPLQPFQTPQITQESTDSVALLDDDVSSNA
;
A
#
# COMPACT_ATOMS: atom_id res chain seq x y z
N MET A 1 3.16 -5.56 10.15
CA MET A 1 3.17 -4.14 10.61
C MET A 1 2.24 -4.06 11.82
N LEU A 2 2.78 -3.95 13.04
CA LEU A 2 2.00 -4.12 14.28
C LEU A 2 0.75 -3.22 14.38
N LEU A 3 0.86 -1.92 14.05
CA LEU A 3 -0.29 -1.00 14.15
C LEU A 3 -1.44 -1.38 13.21
N MET A 4 -1.13 -1.87 12.01
CA MET A 4 -2.16 -2.32 11.07
C MET A 4 -2.77 -3.65 11.52
N GLU A 5 -1.96 -4.55 12.06
CA GLU A 5 -2.42 -5.83 12.62
C GLU A 5 -3.32 -5.64 13.85
N MET A 6 -3.03 -4.66 14.71
CA MET A 6 -3.89 -4.28 15.83
C MET A 6 -5.28 -3.83 15.37
N LEU A 7 -5.38 -3.17 14.21
CA LEU A 7 -6.64 -2.78 13.59
C LEU A 7 -7.26 -3.93 12.76
N GLY A 8 -6.76 -5.16 12.85
CA GLY A 8 -7.25 -6.28 12.03
C GLY A 8 -6.98 -6.10 10.54
N LEU A 9 -6.19 -5.10 10.13
CA LEU A 9 -5.84 -4.84 8.74
C LEU A 9 -4.76 -5.83 8.31
N LYS A 10 -5.21 -6.98 7.84
CA LYS A 10 -4.33 -8.05 7.33
C LYS A 10 -4.25 -7.99 5.82
N ARG A 11 -3.12 -8.46 5.28
CA ARG A 11 -2.86 -8.50 3.84
C ARG A 11 -3.85 -9.39 3.10
N ASN A 12 -4.29 -10.50 3.70
CA ASN A 12 -5.27 -11.41 3.10
C ASN A 12 -6.69 -10.82 3.00
N THR A 13 -7.00 -9.73 3.71
CA THR A 13 -8.27 -8.99 3.49
C THR A 13 -8.28 -8.30 2.12
N VAL A 14 -7.10 -8.02 1.56
CA VAL A 14 -6.95 -7.46 0.20
C VAL A 14 -7.26 -8.51 -0.88
N GLU A 15 -7.01 -9.79 -0.60
CA GLU A 15 -7.24 -10.90 -1.55
C GLU A 15 -8.72 -11.27 -1.70
N ALA A 16 -9.59 -10.89 -0.75
CA ALA A 16 -11.04 -11.11 -0.86
C ALA A 16 -11.73 -10.17 -1.86
N ASN A 17 -11.02 -9.12 -2.33
CA ASN A 17 -11.52 -8.18 -3.33
C ASN A 17 -10.63 -8.31 -4.58
N ASP A 18 -11.00 -9.19 -5.51
CA ASP A 18 -10.18 -9.59 -6.66
C ASP A 18 -9.61 -8.41 -7.47
N ASP A 19 -10.32 -7.27 -7.53
CA ASP A 19 -9.89 -6.04 -8.22
C ASP A 19 -8.74 -5.28 -7.52
N GLU A 20 -8.54 -5.47 -6.22
CA GLU A 20 -7.54 -4.76 -5.41
C GLU A 20 -6.38 -5.67 -4.95
N SER A 21 -6.47 -6.98 -5.21
CA SER A 21 -5.47 -8.01 -4.87
C SER A 21 -4.05 -7.68 -5.37
N SER A 22 -3.93 -7.02 -6.52
CA SER A 22 -2.65 -6.61 -7.13
C SER A 22 -2.04 -5.36 -6.49
N LYS A 23 -2.79 -4.64 -5.64
CA LYS A 23 -2.35 -3.35 -5.08
C LYS A 23 -1.49 -3.55 -3.84
N TYR A 24 -0.37 -2.82 -3.78
CA TYR A 24 0.48 -2.79 -2.59
C TYR A 24 -0.33 -2.37 -1.34
N PHE A 25 -0.21 -3.14 -0.26
CA PHE A 25 -1.04 -3.01 0.95
C PHE A 25 -1.13 -1.55 1.51
N PRO A 26 -0.03 -0.80 1.66
CA PRO A 26 -0.11 0.63 2.01
C PRO A 26 -0.92 1.50 1.04
N CYS A 27 -0.82 1.28 -0.28
CA CYS A 27 -1.62 2.00 -1.26
C CYS A 27 -3.09 1.61 -1.16
N TRP A 28 -3.40 0.35 -0.85
CA TRP A 28 -4.75 -0.13 -0.63
C TRP A 28 -5.40 0.57 0.59
N ILE A 29 -4.69 0.60 1.73
CA ILE A 29 -5.14 1.33 2.92
C ILE A 29 -5.35 2.81 2.59
N TYR A 30 -4.41 3.43 1.89
CA TYR A 30 -4.46 4.85 1.55
C TYR A 30 -5.73 5.20 0.76
N ASP A 31 -6.06 4.42 -0.27
CA ASP A 31 -7.26 4.64 -1.07
C ASP A 31 -8.55 4.48 -0.26
N ARG A 32 -8.64 3.45 0.59
CA ARG A 32 -9.84 3.22 1.40
C ARG A 32 -10.01 4.32 2.44
N PHE A 33 -8.91 4.71 3.08
CA PHE A 33 -8.83 5.80 4.03
C PHE A 33 -9.21 7.16 3.42
N TYR A 34 -8.72 7.46 2.20
CA TYR A 34 -8.96 8.75 1.54
C TYR A 34 -10.35 8.84 0.91
N ARG A 35 -10.87 7.73 0.36
CA ARG A 35 -12.20 7.69 -0.29
C ARG A 35 -13.35 7.68 0.72
N GLY A 36 -13.08 7.74 2.02
CA GLY A 36 -14.10 7.65 3.06
C GLY A 36 -14.88 6.34 3.03
N LYS A 37 -14.32 5.30 2.39
CA LYS A 37 -14.89 3.96 2.43
C LYS A 37 -14.56 3.40 3.81
N ASP A 38 -15.56 2.98 4.57
CA ASP A 38 -15.33 2.41 5.89
C ASP A 38 -14.31 1.26 5.78
N ILE A 39 -13.19 1.45 6.46
CA ILE A 39 -12.24 0.37 6.70
C ILE A 39 -12.89 -0.46 7.80
N GLN A 40 -13.48 -1.60 7.42
CA GLN A 40 -13.98 -2.54 8.41
C GLN A 40 -12.78 -3.05 9.21
N ILE A 41 -12.77 -2.71 10.49
CA ILE A 41 -11.71 -3.07 11.43
C ILE A 41 -12.29 -4.11 12.36
N GLU A 42 -11.73 -5.32 12.28
CA GLU A 42 -12.20 -6.49 13.01
C GLU A 42 -11.95 -6.39 14.53
N ASN A 43 -10.98 -5.58 14.94
CA ASN A 43 -10.44 -5.55 16.31
C ASN A 43 -10.80 -4.30 17.13
N VAL A 44 -11.56 -3.36 16.58
CA VAL A 44 -12.05 -2.19 17.32
C VAL A 44 -13.49 -2.49 17.68
N ASP A 45 -13.80 -2.36 18.97
CA ASP A 45 -15.13 -2.62 19.52
C ASP A 45 -16.19 -1.93 18.65
N GLU A 46 -17.22 -2.65 18.22
CA GLU A 46 -18.26 -2.19 17.28
C GLU A 46 -19.12 -1.03 17.85
N HIS A 47 -18.80 -0.56 19.05
CA HIS A 47 -19.26 0.72 19.53
C HIS A 47 -18.69 1.81 18.62
N ASP A 48 -19.48 2.17 17.60
CA ASP A 48 -19.28 3.29 16.65
C ASP A 48 -19.37 4.65 17.37
N ASP A 49 -18.67 4.76 18.49
CA ASP A 49 -18.45 6.00 19.16
C ASP A 49 -17.36 6.80 18.42
N GLU A 50 -17.44 8.11 18.56
CA GLU A 50 -16.52 9.04 17.90
C GLU A 50 -15.05 8.81 18.31
N PHE A 51 -14.83 8.28 19.52
CA PHE A 51 -13.51 8.09 20.10
C PHE A 51 -12.78 6.92 19.42
N SER A 52 -13.46 5.79 19.23
CA SER A 52 -12.95 4.61 18.53
C SER A 52 -12.58 4.92 17.08
N ARG A 53 -13.40 5.74 16.39
CA ARG A 53 -13.09 6.24 15.03
C ARG A 53 -11.86 7.15 15.01
N LYS A 54 -11.71 8.04 16.00
CA LYS A 54 -10.52 8.91 16.13
C LYS A 54 -9.24 8.10 16.39
N ILE A 55 -9.27 7.10 17.27
CA ILE A 55 -8.13 6.22 17.53
C ILE A 55 -7.75 5.45 16.28
N THR A 56 -8.73 4.85 15.62
CA THR A 56 -8.54 4.14 14.35
C THR A 56 -7.84 5.02 13.32
N ARG A 57 -8.39 6.21 13.07
CA ARG A 57 -7.86 7.16 12.08
C ARG A 57 -6.41 7.52 12.42
N LYS A 58 -6.14 7.77 13.69
CA LYS A 58 -4.81 8.09 14.21
C LYS A 58 -3.81 6.95 14.02
N MET A 59 -4.19 5.72 14.36
CA MET A 59 -3.38 4.51 14.19
C MET A 59 -3.03 4.28 12.71
N ILE A 60 -3.98 4.50 11.80
CA ILE A 60 -3.75 4.39 10.35
C ILE A 60 -2.74 5.44 9.89
N ILE A 61 -2.92 6.73 10.26
CA ILE A 61 -2.01 7.80 9.84
C ILE A 61 -0.58 7.51 10.33
N ILE A 62 -0.42 7.18 11.62
CA ILE A 62 0.89 6.86 12.20
C ILE A 62 1.49 5.62 11.53
N GLY A 63 0.67 4.58 11.32
CA GLY A 63 1.09 3.38 10.60
C GLY A 63 1.58 3.69 9.18
N LEU A 64 0.88 4.56 8.44
CA LEU A 64 1.27 4.99 7.09
C LEU A 64 2.59 5.79 7.09
N TRP A 65 2.89 6.56 8.14
CA TRP A 65 4.17 7.26 8.31
C TRP A 65 5.32 6.26 8.58
N CYS A 66 5.09 5.28 9.46
CA CYS A 66 6.11 4.29 9.86
C CYS A 66 6.54 3.34 8.72
N ILE A 67 5.70 3.18 7.70
CA ILE A 67 5.87 2.15 6.67
C ILE A 67 6.37 2.71 5.33
N GLN A 68 6.60 4.03 5.27
CA GLN A 68 7.12 4.73 4.10
C GLN A 68 8.39 4.07 3.56
N LYS A 69 8.53 3.94 2.24
CA LYS A 69 9.70 3.28 1.65
C LYS A 69 10.98 4.05 1.92
N SER A 70 10.94 5.38 1.81
CA SER A 70 12.07 6.24 2.11
C SER A 70 12.22 6.46 3.62
N SER A 71 13.45 6.29 4.12
CA SER A 71 13.81 6.47 5.53
C SER A 71 13.62 7.90 6.01
N GLY A 72 13.77 8.90 5.13
CA GLY A 72 13.61 10.31 5.47
C GLY A 72 12.18 10.71 5.84
N TYR A 73 11.19 9.89 5.48
CA TYR A 73 9.80 10.11 5.89
C TYR A 73 9.41 9.26 7.10
N ARG A 74 10.24 8.32 7.57
CA ARG A 74 9.86 7.53 8.74
C ARG A 74 10.13 8.32 10.02
N PRO A 75 9.13 8.55 10.87
CA PRO A 75 9.36 9.15 12.16
C PRO A 75 10.17 8.21 13.05
N SER A 76 11.01 8.78 13.91
CA SER A 76 11.63 8.07 15.03
C SER A 76 10.57 7.60 16.02
N MET A 77 10.88 6.59 16.85
CA MET A 77 9.91 6.12 17.86
C MET A 77 9.50 7.22 18.85
N SER A 78 10.39 8.15 19.17
CA SER A 78 10.07 9.31 20.01
C SER A 78 9.04 10.22 19.34
N GLU A 79 9.12 10.42 18.03
CA GLU A 79 8.12 11.17 17.26
C GLU A 79 6.81 10.42 17.16
N VAL A 80 6.84 9.11 16.93
CA VAL A 80 5.64 8.25 16.95
C VAL A 80 4.90 8.37 18.28
N LEU A 81 5.60 8.38 19.42
CA LEU A 81 4.98 8.59 20.73
C LEU A 81 4.35 9.97 20.87
N LYS A 82 4.99 11.02 20.34
CA LYS A 82 4.41 12.38 20.30
C LYS A 82 3.15 12.42 19.43
N MET A 83 3.17 11.75 18.28
CA MET A 83 1.98 11.61 17.42
C MET A 83 0.85 10.87 18.14
N PHE A 84 1.16 9.87 18.97
CA PHE A 84 0.19 9.19 19.83
C PHE A 84 -0.35 10.08 20.96
N ALA A 85 0.41 11.06 21.43
CA ALA A 85 -0.05 12.01 22.44
C ALA A 85 -0.86 13.18 21.86
N SER A 86 -0.63 13.58 20.61
CA SER A 86 -1.32 14.71 19.95
C SER A 86 -2.71 14.36 19.44
N ASP A 87 -3.62 15.33 19.30
CA ASP A 87 -4.95 15.09 18.72
C ASP A 87 -4.89 14.59 17.28
N CYS A 88 -5.89 13.80 16.87
CA CYS A 88 -5.97 13.23 15.52
C CYS A 88 -6.03 14.32 14.43
N GLU A 89 -6.66 15.46 14.74
CA GLU A 89 -6.83 16.60 13.83
C GLU A 89 -5.50 17.30 13.51
N ASN A 90 -4.50 17.16 14.39
CA ASN A 90 -3.16 17.75 14.20
C ASN A 90 -2.25 16.85 13.35
N LEU A 91 -2.66 15.63 13.04
CA LEU A 91 -1.85 14.69 12.27
C LEU A 91 -2.10 14.87 10.77
N GLN A 92 -1.02 15.15 10.05
CA GLN A 92 -1.05 15.17 8.60
C GLN A 92 -0.95 13.76 8.03
N ILE A 93 -1.68 13.54 6.93
CA ILE A 93 -1.59 12.29 6.17
C ILE A 93 -0.22 12.28 5.47
N PRO A 94 0.58 11.20 5.60
CA PRO A 94 1.87 11.12 4.94
C PRO A 94 1.72 11.11 3.41
N PRO A 95 2.70 11.62 2.66
CA PRO A 95 2.69 11.51 1.22
C PRO A 95 2.72 10.02 0.82
N LEU A 96 1.85 9.64 -0.12
CA LEU A 96 1.93 8.32 -0.74
C LEU A 96 3.07 8.36 -1.77
N GLN A 97 4.13 7.61 -1.54
CA GLN A 97 5.20 7.50 -2.52
C GLN A 97 4.72 6.68 -3.72
N PRO A 98 4.87 7.18 -4.96
CA PRO A 98 4.55 6.39 -6.14
C PRO A 98 5.43 5.14 -6.13
N PHE A 99 4.79 3.98 -6.31
CA PHE A 99 5.52 2.76 -6.56
C PHE A 99 6.30 2.97 -7.86
N GLN A 100 7.63 2.91 -7.79
CA GLN A 100 8.39 2.54 -8.97
C GLN A 100 8.00 1.09 -9.25
N THR A 101 7.11 0.87 -10.22
CA THR A 101 7.02 -0.42 -10.87
C THR A 101 8.44 -0.81 -11.27
N PRO A 102 8.89 -2.06 -11.04
CA PRO A 102 10.06 -2.55 -11.75
C PRO A 102 9.69 -2.40 -13.22
N GLN A 103 10.36 -1.48 -13.93
CA GLN A 103 10.37 -1.52 -15.38
C GLN A 103 11.02 -2.88 -15.69
N ILE A 104 10.21 -3.85 -16.11
CA ILE A 104 10.75 -4.95 -16.87
C ILE A 104 11.22 -4.28 -18.15
N THR A 105 12.51 -3.93 -18.19
CA THR A 105 13.16 -3.53 -19.43
C THR A 105 12.99 -4.73 -20.36
N GLN A 106 12.02 -4.65 -21.26
CA GLN A 106 12.01 -5.52 -22.42
C GLN A 106 13.25 -5.13 -23.21
N GLU A 107 14.31 -5.92 -23.09
CA GLU A 107 15.40 -5.90 -24.06
C GLU A 107 14.77 -6.27 -25.41
N SER A 108 14.49 -5.25 -26.21
CA SER A 108 14.16 -5.37 -27.61
C SER A 108 15.38 -5.95 -28.32
N THR A 109 15.40 -7.26 -28.55
CA THR A 109 16.25 -7.87 -29.58
C THR A 109 15.53 -7.75 -30.92
N ASP A 110 15.57 -6.56 -31.51
CA ASP A 110 15.36 -6.41 -32.95
C ASP A 110 16.70 -6.66 -33.64
N SER A 111 16.81 -7.77 -34.36
CA SER A 111 17.54 -7.93 -35.63
C SER A 111 17.70 -9.43 -35.93
N VAL A 112 16.86 -9.96 -36.82
CA VAL A 112 17.26 -10.36 -38.18
C VAL A 112 16.00 -10.74 -38.95
N ALA A 113 15.59 -9.87 -39.86
CA ALA A 113 14.76 -10.27 -40.99
C ALA A 113 15.68 -10.51 -42.20
N LEU A 114 15.12 -11.20 -43.20
CA LEU A 114 15.59 -11.50 -44.57
C LEU A 114 16.14 -12.93 -44.73
N LEU A 115 15.71 -13.78 -45.67
CA LEU A 115 14.63 -13.80 -46.68
C LEU A 115 14.48 -15.28 -47.14
N ASP A 116 13.25 -15.64 -47.47
CA ASP A 116 12.75 -16.47 -48.60
C ASP A 116 13.32 -17.86 -48.95
N ASP A 117 12.36 -18.80 -48.96
CA ASP A 117 11.96 -19.74 -50.03
C ASP A 117 12.93 -20.74 -50.73
N ASP A 118 12.39 -21.97 -50.78
CA ASP A 118 12.37 -22.98 -51.87
C ASP A 118 13.47 -24.05 -52.08
N VAL A 119 12.97 -25.30 -52.02
CA VAL A 119 13.21 -26.48 -52.89
C VAL A 119 14.58 -27.18 -52.97
N SER A 120 14.54 -28.44 -52.51
CA SER A 120 15.12 -29.68 -53.09
C SER A 120 16.54 -29.68 -53.68
N SER A 121 17.44 -30.51 -53.13
CA SER A 121 18.00 -31.66 -53.88
C SER A 121 18.84 -32.59 -53.01
N ASN A 122 18.87 -33.86 -53.42
CA ASN A 122 19.49 -35.03 -52.79
C ASN A 122 21.02 -34.97 -52.66
N ALA A 123 21.54 -35.72 -51.69
CA ALA A 123 22.70 -36.59 -51.86
C ALA A 123 22.53 -37.85 -50.98
#